data_AF-A0A842K102-F1
#
_entry.id   AF-A0A842K102-F1
#
_cell.length_a   1.000
_cell.length_b   1.000
_cell.length_c   1.000
_cell.angle_alpha   90.00
_cell.angle_beta   90.00
_cell.angle_gamma   90.00
#
_symmetry.space_group_name_H-M   'P 1'
#
loop_
_entity.id
_entity.type
_entity.pdbx_description
1 polymer ?
#
loop_
_entity_poly.entity_id
_entity_poly.type
_entity_poly.pdbx_seq_one_letter_code
_entity_poly.pdbx_strand_id
1 'polypeptide(L)'
;MKPTRTPPRLSPSAAPRLYATRDIPSPDRGLRMVVEVAEDVDATVGRITGDIDVLAAPSFALALAQLTHGSSSSRVVVDMTTVDFVGTSGLSVLSQFAETARQQHITWALAGGRAVLRPLEATGLAAMISTCSTVSAALDKVDRTAHS
;
A
#
# COMPACT_ATOMS: atom_id res chain seq x y z
N MET A 1 24.12 27.02 -34.33
CA MET A 1 22.75 27.08 -33.78
C MET A 1 22.33 25.66 -33.42
N LYS A 2 22.06 25.39 -32.14
CA LYS A 2 21.74 24.05 -31.62
C LYS A 2 20.30 23.65 -31.99
N PRO A 3 20.03 22.39 -32.36
CA PRO A 3 18.67 21.89 -32.54
C PRO A 3 17.99 21.67 -31.18
N THR A 4 16.78 22.22 -31.02
CA THR A 4 15.91 22.04 -29.85
C THR A 4 15.35 20.62 -29.85
N ARG A 5 15.81 19.77 -28.92
CA ARG A 5 15.30 18.41 -28.73
C ARG A 5 14.18 18.43 -27.69
N THR A 6 12.94 18.39 -28.16
CA THR A 6 11.74 18.18 -27.32
C THR A 6 11.82 16.81 -26.64
N PRO A 7 11.57 16.66 -25.33
CA PRO A 7 11.50 15.35 -24.70
C PRO A 7 10.18 14.66 -25.07
N PRO A 8 10.15 13.31 -25.20
CA PRO A 8 8.91 12.58 -25.43
C PRO A 8 8.01 12.66 -24.19
N ARG A 9 6.73 12.97 -24.41
CA ARG A 9 5.67 12.74 -23.43
C ARG A 9 5.62 11.25 -23.11
N LEU A 10 5.81 10.90 -21.84
CA LEU A 10 5.49 9.57 -21.33
C LEU A 10 3.97 9.39 -21.38
N SER A 11 3.52 8.41 -22.16
CA SER A 11 2.16 7.90 -22.11
C SER A 11 2.02 6.97 -20.89
N PRO A 12 1.08 7.20 -19.96
CA PRO A 12 0.74 6.18 -18.97
C PRO A 12 -0.21 5.18 -19.65
N SER A 13 0.35 4.17 -20.29
CA SER A 13 -0.40 3.01 -20.76
C SER A 13 0.33 1.72 -20.42
N ALA A 14 0.58 1.54 -19.13
CA ALA A 14 0.65 0.21 -18.55
C ALA A 14 -0.67 0.04 -17.78
N ALA A 15 -1.62 -0.66 -18.38
CA ALA A 15 -2.82 -1.07 -17.67
C ALA A 15 -2.38 -1.83 -16.39
N PRO A 16 -2.96 -1.54 -15.21
CA PRO A 16 -2.68 -2.33 -14.04
C PRO A 16 -2.98 -3.79 -14.37
N ARG A 17 -2.04 -4.69 -14.05
CA ARG A 17 -2.33 -6.13 -14.01
C ARG A 17 -3.32 -6.35 -12.89
N LEU A 18 -4.60 -6.17 -13.21
CA LEU A 18 -5.73 -6.50 -12.36
C LEU A 18 -5.65 -8.00 -12.06
N TYR A 19 -5.12 -8.36 -10.90
CA TYR A 19 -5.55 -9.55 -10.20
C TYR A 19 -6.94 -9.28 -9.62
N ALA A 20 -7.89 -8.96 -10.50
CA ALA A 20 -9.28 -9.13 -10.16
C ALA A 20 -9.47 -10.64 -10.05
N THR A 21 -9.65 -11.16 -8.83
CA THR A 21 -10.46 -12.35 -8.66
C THR A 21 -11.77 -12.06 -9.39
N ARG A 22 -11.93 -12.60 -10.60
CA ARG A 22 -13.20 -12.59 -11.30
C ARG A 22 -14.14 -13.44 -10.48
N ASP A 23 -14.91 -12.80 -9.62
CA ASP A 23 -16.05 -13.45 -9.01
C ASP A 23 -17.31 -13.08 -9.80
N ILE A 24 -18.09 -14.11 -10.08
CA ILE A 24 -19.40 -14.05 -10.71
C ILE A 24 -20.33 -13.41 -9.67
N PRO A 25 -21.20 -12.44 -10.01
CA PRO A 25 -22.01 -11.77 -8.99
C PRO A 25 -23.02 -12.75 -8.40
N SER A 26 -22.69 -13.29 -7.22
CA SER A 26 -23.59 -14.00 -6.32
C SER A 26 -23.84 -13.09 -5.10
N PRO A 27 -25.05 -13.05 -4.53
CA PRO A 27 -25.49 -12.01 -3.59
C PRO A 27 -24.94 -12.16 -2.15
N ASP A 28 -23.75 -12.74 -1.97
CA ASP A 28 -23.09 -12.84 -0.67
C ASP A 28 -22.27 -11.59 -0.38
N ARG A 29 -22.72 -10.77 0.58
CA ARG A 29 -22.03 -9.61 1.16
C ARG A 29 -20.75 -10.03 1.91
N GLY A 30 -19.73 -10.53 1.20
CA GLY A 30 -18.55 -11.18 1.80
C GLY A 30 -17.20 -10.47 1.67
N LEU A 31 -17.05 -9.45 0.82
CA LEU A 31 -15.79 -8.72 0.66
C LEU A 31 -15.93 -7.28 1.16
N ARG A 32 -15.57 -7.05 2.43
CA ARG A 32 -15.49 -5.69 3.00
C ARG A 32 -14.17 -4.99 2.73
N MET A 33 -13.20 -5.70 2.14
CA MET A 33 -11.89 -5.16 1.78
C MET A 33 -11.51 -5.65 0.38
N VAL A 34 -11.08 -4.73 -0.49
CA VAL A 34 -10.55 -5.05 -1.83
C VAL A 34 -9.10 -4.62 -1.90
N VAL A 35 -8.27 -5.45 -2.55
CA VAL A 35 -6.85 -5.20 -2.75
C VAL A 35 -6.54 -5.14 -4.24
N GLU A 36 -5.94 -4.05 -4.69
CA GLU A 36 -5.44 -3.85 -6.05
C GLU A 36 -3.93 -3.66 -5.99
N VAL A 37 -3.18 -4.34 -6.84
CA VAL A 37 -1.71 -4.21 -6.89
C VAL A 37 -1.31 -3.62 -8.22
N ALA A 38 -0.51 -2.56 -8.17
CA ALA A 38 0.12 -1.95 -9.33
C ALA A 38 1.64 -1.97 -9.14
N GLU A 39 2.37 -2.40 -10.16
CA GLU A 39 3.82 -2.27 -10.23
C GLU A 39 4.14 -0.92 -10.89
N ASP A 40 4.79 -0.04 -10.15
CA ASP A 40 5.50 1.11 -10.72
C ASP A 40 6.97 0.68 -10.99
N VAL A 41 7.69 1.42 -11.84
CA VAL A 41 9.04 1.05 -12.28
C VAL A 41 9.99 0.81 -11.10
N ASP A 42 9.78 1.52 -9.99
CA ASP A 42 10.67 1.48 -8.83
C ASP A 42 9.99 1.00 -7.53
N ALA A 43 8.67 0.81 -7.49
CA ALA A 43 7.96 0.37 -6.28
C ALA A 43 6.68 -0.40 -6.58
N THR A 44 6.34 -1.35 -5.70
CA THR A 44 5.04 -2.01 -5.73
C THR A 44 4.04 -1.26 -4.87
N VAL A 45 2.92 -0.86 -5.46
CA VAL A 45 1.83 -0.16 -4.78
C VAL A 45 0.67 -1.11 -4.55
N GLY A 46 0.36 -1.40 -3.29
CA GLY A 46 -0.81 -2.17 -2.88
C GLY A 46 -1.89 -1.24 -2.37
N ARG A 47 -2.96 -1.08 -3.15
CA ARG A 47 -4.14 -0.31 -2.78
C ARG A 47 -5.14 -1.18 -2.05
N ILE A 48 -5.60 -0.69 -0.90
CA ILE A 48 -6.52 -1.35 0.01
C ILE A 48 -7.70 -0.42 0.21
N THR A 49 -8.90 -0.95 0.05
CA THR A 49 -10.16 -0.18 0.15
C THR A 49 -11.15 -0.89 1.06
N GLY A 50 -12.07 -0.13 1.64
CA GLY A 50 -13.13 -0.66 2.51
C GLY A 50 -12.77 -0.70 3.99
N ASP A 51 -13.37 -1.63 4.74
CA ASP A 51 -13.29 -1.72 6.20
C ASP A 51 -12.34 -2.82 6.64
N ILE A 52 -11.46 -2.51 7.60
CA ILE A 52 -10.53 -3.46 8.21
C ILE A 52 -10.97 -3.75 9.64
N ASP A 53 -11.96 -4.62 9.77
CA ASP A 53 -12.45 -5.16 11.05
C ASP A 53 -11.78 -6.50 11.41
N VAL A 54 -12.28 -7.16 12.45
CA VAL A 54 -11.78 -8.48 12.90
C VAL A 54 -11.95 -9.57 11.84
N LEU A 55 -12.94 -9.47 10.96
CA LEU A 55 -13.20 -10.45 9.89
C LEU A 55 -12.28 -10.21 8.70
N ALA A 56 -11.97 -8.95 8.40
CA ALA A 56 -11.04 -8.59 7.33
C ALA A 56 -9.55 -8.75 7.71
N ALA A 57 -9.21 -8.78 9.00
CA ALA A 57 -7.83 -8.80 9.48
C ALA A 57 -6.97 -9.95 8.92
N PRO A 58 -7.44 -11.22 8.82
CA PRO A 58 -6.66 -12.30 8.22
C PRO A 58 -6.34 -12.05 6.74
N SER A 59 -7.33 -11.58 5.97
CA SER A 59 -7.16 -11.23 4.55
C SER A 59 -6.22 -10.04 4.38
N PHE A 60 -6.29 -9.06 5.27
CA PHE A 60 -5.39 -7.90 5.28
C PHE A 60 -3.94 -8.30 5.55
N ALA A 61 -3.71 -9.19 6.53
CA ALA A 61 -2.37 -9.72 6.82
C ALA A 61 -1.79 -10.48 5.62
N LEU A 62 -2.61 -11.31 4.97
CA LEU A 62 -2.21 -12.04 3.77
C LEU A 62 -1.86 -11.07 2.63
N ALA A 63 -2.67 -10.03 2.41
CA ALA A 63 -2.42 -9.03 1.39
C ALA A 63 -1.07 -8.31 1.59
N LEU A 64 -0.77 -7.87 2.82
CA LEU A 64 0.51 -7.23 3.15
C LEU A 64 1.70 -8.18 2.92
N ALA A 65 1.57 -9.45 3.32
CA ALA A 65 2.60 -10.45 3.08
C ALA A 65 2.84 -10.70 1.57
N GLN A 66 1.79 -10.69 0.76
CA GLN A 66 1.93 -10.89 -0.68
C GLN A 66 2.57 -9.68 -1.38
N LEU A 67 2.31 -8.47 -0.90
CA LEU A 67 2.96 -7.25 -1.42
C LEU A 67 4.49 -7.30 -1.26
N THR A 68 4.99 -7.93 -0.20
CA THR A 68 6.43 -8.01 0.06
C THR A 68 7.10 -9.23 -0.57
N HIS A 69 6.40 -10.36 -0.67
CA HIS A 69 6.98 -11.58 -1.27
C HIS A 69 6.89 -11.61 -2.80
N GLY A 70 5.85 -11.01 -3.38
CA GLY A 70 5.61 -11.02 -4.82
C GLY A 70 6.31 -9.89 -5.59
N SER A 71 6.85 -8.90 -4.87
CA SER A 71 7.46 -7.72 -5.48
C SER A 71 8.87 -8.02 -5.99
N SER A 72 9.14 -7.68 -7.25
CA SER A 72 10.52 -7.62 -7.78
C SER A 72 11.29 -6.41 -7.24
N SER A 73 10.61 -5.39 -6.70
CA SER A 73 11.22 -4.23 -6.06
C SER A 73 11.30 -4.40 -4.54
N SER A 74 12.41 -3.96 -3.92
CA SER A 74 12.53 -3.90 -2.46
C SER A 74 11.72 -2.75 -1.83
N ARG A 75 10.95 -2.00 -2.63
CA ARG A 75 10.16 -0.84 -2.20
C ARG A 75 8.67 -1.12 -2.31
N VAL A 76 7.95 -0.90 -1.21
CA VAL A 76 6.50 -1.14 -1.12
C VAL A 76 5.76 0.12 -0.64
N VAL A 77 4.69 0.49 -1.32
CA VAL A 77 3.73 1.49 -0.84
C VAL A 77 2.40 0.82 -0.57
N VAL A 78 1.88 1.00 0.65
CA VAL A 78 0.54 0.54 1.02
C VAL A 78 -0.40 1.74 0.95
N ASP A 79 -1.27 1.77 -0.06
CA ASP A 79 -2.28 2.81 -0.23
C ASP A 79 -3.57 2.42 0.50
N MET A 80 -3.82 3.05 1.63
CA MET A 80 -5.04 2.94 2.44
C MET A 80 -5.81 4.27 2.45
N THR A 81 -5.65 5.12 1.43
CA THR A 81 -6.32 6.42 1.35
C THR A 81 -7.85 6.30 1.22
N THR A 82 -8.33 5.17 0.72
CA THR A 82 -9.75 4.82 0.55
C THR A 82 -10.23 3.74 1.54
N VAL A 83 -9.56 3.62 2.69
CA VAL A 83 -10.04 2.82 3.81
C VAL A 83 -10.92 3.69 4.71
N ASP A 84 -12.11 3.21 5.00
CA ASP A 84 -13.11 3.96 5.77
C ASP A 84 -13.03 3.68 7.28
N PHE A 85 -12.50 2.51 7.65
CA PHE A 85 -12.36 2.09 9.04
C PHE A 85 -11.20 1.12 9.25
N VAL A 86 -10.47 1.30 10.37
CA VAL A 86 -9.46 0.35 10.85
C VAL A 86 -9.72 0.04 12.33
N GLY A 87 -10.09 -1.20 12.61
CA GLY A 87 -10.23 -1.73 13.95
C GLY A 87 -8.89 -2.09 14.59
N THR A 88 -8.91 -2.42 15.87
CA THR A 88 -7.72 -2.84 16.63
C THR A 88 -7.00 -4.03 15.99
N SER A 89 -7.74 -5.00 15.45
CA SER A 89 -7.18 -6.14 14.72
C SER A 89 -6.33 -5.69 13.50
N GLY A 90 -6.78 -4.68 12.75
CA GLY A 90 -6.03 -4.12 11.64
C GLY A 90 -4.75 -3.40 12.08
N LEU A 91 -4.80 -2.67 13.20
CA LEU A 91 -3.61 -2.01 13.78
C LEU A 91 -2.57 -3.03 14.25
N SER A 92 -3.01 -4.13 14.88
CA SER A 92 -2.12 -5.22 15.27
C SER A 92 -1.43 -5.85 14.05
N VAL A 93 -2.16 -6.05 12.96
CA VAL A 93 -1.59 -6.54 11.70
C VAL A 93 -0.53 -5.57 11.15
N LEU A 94 -0.82 -4.26 11.13
CA LEU A 94 0.14 -3.23 10.71
C LEU A 94 1.40 -3.22 11.60
N SER A 95 1.24 -3.35 12.92
CA SER A 95 2.35 -3.41 13.85
C SER A 95 3.24 -4.62 13.60
N GLN A 96 2.64 -5.80 13.39
CA GLN A 96 3.38 -7.02 13.11
C GLN A 96 4.11 -6.93 11.77
N PHE A 97 3.43 -6.40 10.75
CA PHE A 97 4.02 -6.19 9.43
C PHE A 97 5.20 -5.22 9.48
N ALA A 98 5.09 -4.13 10.24
CA ALA A 98 6.19 -3.17 10.42
C ALA A 98 7.45 -3.83 11.00
N GLU A 99 7.27 -4.70 11.99
CA GLU A 99 8.37 -5.44 12.61
C GLU A 99 8.98 -6.47 11.64
N THR A 100 8.15 -7.21 10.89
CA THR A 100 8.64 -8.13 9.85
C THR A 100 9.40 -7.39 8.75
N ALA A 101 8.86 -6.29 8.24
CA ALA A 101 9.50 -5.47 7.23
C ALA A 101 10.87 -4.95 7.70
N ARG A 102 10.96 -4.52 8.96
CA ARG A 102 12.23 -4.10 9.59
C ARG A 102 13.25 -5.24 9.64
N GLN A 103 12.83 -6.44 10.05
CA GLN A 103 13.70 -7.62 10.11
C GLN A 103 14.19 -8.08 8.72
N GLN A 104 13.36 -7.88 7.70
CA GLN A 104 13.66 -8.24 6.32
C GLN A 104 14.30 -7.11 5.50
N HIS A 105 14.60 -5.97 6.12
CA HIS A 105 15.13 -4.77 5.45
C HIS A 105 14.27 -4.27 4.27
N ILE A 106 12.95 -4.45 4.36
CA ILE A 106 12.00 -3.99 3.35
C ILE A 106 11.77 -2.49 3.56
N THR A 107 11.98 -1.72 2.49
CA THR A 107 11.67 -0.29 2.49
C THR A 107 10.20 -0.11 2.16
N TRP A 108 9.42 0.47 3.07
CA TRP A 108 8.00 0.68 2.82
C TRP A 108 7.43 1.95 3.45
N ALA A 109 6.32 2.42 2.88
CA ALA A 109 5.55 3.54 3.38
C ALA A 109 4.04 3.29 3.25
N LEU A 110 3.26 3.93 4.11
CA LEU A 110 1.80 3.84 4.15
C LEU A 110 1.20 5.20 3.80
N ALA A 111 0.33 5.24 2.79
CA ALA A 111 -0.53 6.38 2.52
C ALA A 111 -1.91 6.12 3.14
N GLY A 112 -2.45 7.05 3.94
CA GLY A 112 -3.70 6.83 4.64
C GLY A 112 -4.55 8.08 4.81
N GLY A 113 -5.87 7.88 4.85
CA GLY A 113 -6.82 8.91 5.29
C GLY A 113 -6.91 9.03 6.81
N ARG A 114 -7.79 9.90 7.32
CA ARG A 114 -7.98 10.09 8.77
C ARG A 114 -8.37 8.81 9.50
N ALA A 115 -9.17 7.95 8.86
CA ALA A 115 -9.59 6.66 9.40
C ALA A 115 -8.43 5.70 9.70
N VAL A 116 -7.28 5.91 9.06
CA VAL A 116 -6.06 5.12 9.25
C VAL A 116 -5.04 5.88 10.09
N LEU A 117 -4.77 7.14 9.75
CA LEU A 117 -3.72 7.93 10.41
C LEU A 117 -4.03 8.24 11.88
N ARG A 118 -5.28 8.57 12.21
CA ARG A 118 -5.65 8.90 13.61
C ARG A 118 -5.48 7.70 14.55
N PRO A 119 -5.96 6.48 14.22
CA PRO A 119 -5.68 5.32 15.05
C PRO A 119 -4.19 4.98 15.17
N LEU A 120 -3.39 5.17 14.10
CA LEU A 120 -1.93 4.98 14.16
C LEU A 120 -1.24 6.00 15.08
N GLU A 121 -1.67 7.26 15.06
CA GLU A 121 -1.21 8.30 15.99
C GLU A 121 -1.57 7.93 17.44
N ALA A 122 -2.84 7.60 17.69
CA ALA A 122 -3.37 7.30 19.01
C ALA A 122 -2.70 6.09 19.67
N THR A 123 -2.22 5.14 18.86
CA THR A 123 -1.53 3.93 19.34
C THR A 123 0.00 4.05 19.34
N GLY A 124 0.55 5.18 18.89
CA GLY A 124 2.00 5.38 18.76
C GLY A 124 2.66 4.62 17.61
N LEU A 125 1.89 3.86 16.83
CA LEU A 125 2.40 3.12 15.66
C LEU A 125 2.96 4.04 14.56
N ALA A 126 2.48 5.28 14.49
CA ALA A 126 3.00 6.29 13.57
C ALA A 126 4.50 6.59 13.74
N ALA A 127 5.11 6.26 14.90
CA ALA A 127 6.55 6.39 15.11
C ALA A 127 7.38 5.25 14.47
N MET A 128 6.76 4.09 14.21
CA MET A 128 7.42 2.93 13.61
C MET A 128 7.10 2.79 12.12
N ILE A 129 5.98 3.34 11.67
CA ILE A 129 5.49 3.23 10.30
C ILE A 129 5.70 4.56 9.58
N SER A 130 6.36 4.52 8.42
CA SER A 130 6.50 5.69 7.55
C SER A 130 5.17 6.06 6.92
N THR A 131 4.40 6.92 7.59
CA THR A 131 3.05 7.32 7.16
C THR A 131 3.03 8.62 6.37
N CYS A 132 2.10 8.73 5.42
CA CYS A 132 1.81 9.91 4.61
C CYS A 132 0.30 10.05 4.38
N SER A 133 -0.15 11.25 4.00
CA SER A 133 -1.54 11.48 3.61
C SER A 133 -1.85 11.14 2.14
N THR A 134 -0.81 10.95 1.31
CA THR A 134 -0.95 10.69 -0.13
C THR A 134 0.04 9.64 -0.60
N VAL A 135 -0.31 8.93 -1.69
CA VAL A 135 0.54 7.94 -2.34
C VAL A 135 1.82 8.57 -2.90
N SER A 136 1.72 9.75 -3.52
CA SER A 136 2.89 10.48 -4.04
C SER A 136 3.92 10.76 -2.95
N ALA A 137 3.49 11.23 -1.78
CA ALA A 137 4.43 11.47 -0.67
C ALA A 137 5.02 10.17 -0.11
N ALA A 138 4.29 9.06 -0.18
CA ALA A 138 4.80 7.75 0.23
C ALA A 138 5.86 7.23 -0.75
N LEU A 139 5.65 7.40 -2.06
CA LEU A 139 6.64 7.10 -3.12
C LEU A 139 7.93 7.90 -2.89
N ASP A 140 7.82 9.22 -2.70
CA ASP A 140 8.98 10.08 -2.42
C ASP A 140 9.77 9.66 -1.16
N LYS A 141 9.12 9.01 -0.19
CA LYS A 141 9.79 8.50 1.02
C LYS A 141 10.55 7.21 0.74
N VAL A 142 9.93 6.24 0.05
CA VAL A 142 10.61 4.98 -0.25
C VAL A 142 11.77 5.18 -1.22
N ASP A 143 11.69 6.16 -2.12
CA ASP A 143 12.78 6.52 -3.02
C ASP A 143 13.97 7.14 -2.29
N ARG A 144 13.74 8.06 -1.36
CA ARG A 144 14.83 8.68 -0.58
C ARG A 144 15.54 7.69 0.34
N THR A 145 14.82 6.70 0.84
CA THR A 145 15.39 5.70 1.77
C THR A 145 16.33 4.74 1.04
N ALA A 146 16.09 4.48 -0.25
CA ALA A 146 16.93 3.60 -1.06
C ALA A 146 18.24 4.23 -1.57
N HIS A 147 18.40 5.54 -1.46
CA HIS A 147 19.60 6.28 -1.87
C HIS A 147 20.50 6.67 -0.67
N SER A 148 20.22 6.11 0.51
CA SER A 148 20.94 6.31 1.78
C SER A 148 21.69 5.04 2.15
#